data_AF-A0A966NDC1-F1
#
_entry.id   AF-A0A966NDC1-F1
#
_cell.length_a   1.000
_cell.length_b   1.000
_cell.length_c   1.000
_cell.angle_alpha   90.00
_cell.angle_beta   90.00
_cell.angle_gamma   90.00
#
_symmetry.space_group_name_H-M   'P 1'
#
loop_
_entity.id
_entity.type
_entity.pdbx_description
1 polymer ?
#
loop_
_entity_poly.entity_id
_entity_poly.type
_entity_poly.pdbx_seq_one_letter_code
_entity_poly.pdbx_strand_id
1 'polypeptide(L)'
;MAENNFLSRWSRKKAGLTEETASTPSAAPIAKVTTPTPVPKNEDRELTKSSSDQDQTKPPPPTLDDVEKIDVKSPDFSAFMRPDVDPLVQQAALKKMFSDPHFNVMDGLDIYIDDYTKSDPIPLDMLKRMQQSEL
;
A
#
# COMPACT_ATOMS: atom_id res chain seq x y z
N MET A 1 16.65 -38.25 -1.34
CA MET A 1 16.87 -37.24 -0.27
C MET A 1 16.64 -35.81 -0.78
N ALA A 2 15.45 -35.48 -1.29
CA ALA A 2 15.10 -34.09 -1.62
C ALA A 2 13.58 -33.83 -1.54
N GLU A 3 12.83 -34.64 -0.79
CA GLU A 3 11.36 -34.68 -0.92
C GLU A 3 10.63 -33.60 -0.10
N ASN A 4 11.33 -32.90 0.80
CA ASN A 4 10.73 -31.93 1.72
C ASN A 4 11.32 -30.51 1.63
N ASN A 5 11.57 -29.99 0.41
CA ASN A 5 12.01 -28.60 0.22
C ASN A 5 10.82 -27.61 0.09
N PHE A 6 11.06 -26.33 0.38
CA PHE A 6 10.09 -25.23 0.32
C PHE A 6 9.34 -25.15 -1.01
N LEU A 7 10.06 -25.28 -2.14
CA LEU A 7 9.47 -25.23 -3.47
C LEU A 7 8.48 -26.38 -3.72
N SER A 8 8.77 -27.58 -3.23
CA SER A 8 7.89 -28.75 -3.36
C SER A 8 6.58 -28.54 -2.57
N ARG A 9 6.68 -27.95 -1.37
CA ARG A 9 5.52 -27.60 -0.54
C ARG A 9 4.68 -26.49 -1.16
N TRP A 10 5.33 -25.47 -1.71
CA TRP A 10 4.66 -24.34 -2.35
C TRP A 10 3.97 -24.75 -3.65
N SER A 11 4.63 -25.58 -4.47
CA SER A 11 4.05 -26.18 -5.68
C SER A 11 2.80 -27.02 -5.35
N ARG A 12 2.86 -27.89 -4.34
CA ARG A 12 1.72 -28.72 -3.91
C ARG A 12 0.56 -27.88 -3.37
N LYS A 13 0.85 -26.83 -2.59
CA LYS A 13 -0.14 -25.85 -2.12
C LYS A 13 -0.79 -25.11 -3.30
N LYS A 14 -0.02 -24.76 -4.34
CA LYS A 14 -0.54 -24.11 -5.56
C LYS A 14 -1.34 -25.05 -6.45
N ALA A 15 -1.01 -26.33 -6.47
CA ALA A 15 -1.75 -27.38 -7.18
C ALA A 15 -3.04 -27.82 -6.47
N GLY A 16 -3.36 -27.27 -5.29
CA GLY A 16 -4.58 -27.59 -4.54
C GLY A 16 -4.54 -28.93 -3.80
N LEU A 17 -3.40 -29.62 -3.78
CA LEU A 17 -3.22 -30.87 -3.04
C LEU A 17 -2.94 -30.55 -1.56
N THR A 18 -4.01 -30.38 -0.80
CA THR A 18 -3.94 -30.22 0.66
C THR A 18 -3.82 -31.60 1.30
N GLU A 19 -2.60 -32.10 1.51
CA GLU A 19 -2.41 -33.22 2.42
C GLU A 19 -2.40 -32.69 3.86
N GLU A 20 -3.54 -32.85 4.52
CA GLU A 20 -3.71 -32.68 5.95
C GLU A 20 -3.04 -33.87 6.65
N THR A 21 -1.73 -33.77 6.89
CA THR A 21 -1.08 -34.58 7.94
C THR A 21 -0.95 -33.70 9.18
N ALA A 22 -2.04 -33.66 9.94
CA ALA A 22 -2.01 -33.19 11.31
C ALA A 22 -1.11 -34.14 12.13
N SER A 23 0.05 -33.65 12.55
CA SER A 23 0.66 -34.10 13.79
C SER A 23 1.42 -32.94 14.43
N THR A 24 0.76 -32.29 15.37
CA THR A 24 1.38 -31.69 16.55
C THR A 24 0.87 -32.52 17.74
N PRO A 25 1.68 -32.78 18.79
CA PRO A 25 2.18 -31.68 19.61
C PRO A 25 3.58 -31.87 20.21
N SER A 26 4.05 -30.80 20.87
CA SER A 26 4.72 -30.85 22.18
C SER A 26 6.22 -30.53 22.26
N ALA A 27 6.44 -29.38 22.93
CA ALA A 27 7.43 -29.10 23.96
C ALA A 27 8.91 -28.87 23.58
N ALA A 28 9.34 -27.65 23.91
CA ALA A 28 10.72 -27.21 24.08
C ALA A 28 11.52 -28.06 25.09
N PRO A 29 12.86 -27.89 25.11
CA PRO A 29 13.45 -27.43 26.36
C PRO A 29 14.45 -26.28 26.19
N ILE A 30 14.63 -25.56 27.30
CA ILE A 30 15.40 -24.33 27.48
C ILE A 30 16.83 -24.66 27.95
N ALA A 31 17.78 -23.77 27.62
CA ALA A 31 19.05 -23.43 28.29
C ALA A 31 20.34 -24.23 27.98
N LYS A 32 21.35 -23.54 27.40
CA LYS A 32 22.55 -23.01 28.10
C LYS A 32 23.52 -22.27 27.15
N VAL A 33 23.71 -20.95 27.40
CA VAL A 33 24.95 -20.12 27.57
C VAL A 33 26.25 -20.64 26.87
N THR A 34 27.06 -19.87 26.11
CA THR A 34 27.89 -18.70 26.49
C THR A 34 28.54 -17.98 25.28
N THR A 35 28.59 -16.64 25.36
CA THR A 35 29.46 -15.63 24.69
C THR A 35 30.94 -15.73 25.18
N PRO A 36 32.01 -15.08 24.63
CA PRO A 36 32.13 -13.61 24.43
C PRO A 36 33.01 -13.02 23.29
N THR A 37 32.60 -11.79 22.90
CA THR A 37 33.28 -10.49 22.64
C THR A 37 34.82 -10.41 22.37
N PRO A 38 35.31 -9.39 21.62
CA PRO A 38 35.50 -8.05 22.20
C PRO A 38 35.08 -6.85 21.33
N VAL A 39 34.83 -5.75 22.03
CA VAL A 39 34.45 -4.39 21.63
C VAL A 39 35.62 -3.65 20.95
N PRO A 40 35.36 -2.52 20.27
CA PRO A 40 35.92 -1.29 20.83
C PRO A 40 34.89 -0.20 21.12
N LYS A 41 35.28 0.54 22.14
CA LYS A 41 34.75 1.73 22.81
C LYS A 41 34.83 2.95 21.90
N ASN A 42 33.75 3.73 21.85
CA ASN A 42 33.79 5.19 21.97
C ASN A 42 32.52 5.62 22.69
N GLU A 43 32.76 6.12 23.90
CA GLU A 43 31.80 6.62 24.86
C GLU A 43 31.33 8.03 24.48
N ASP A 44 30.17 8.37 25.05
CA ASP A 44 29.73 9.72 25.41
C ASP A 44 29.31 10.68 24.28
N ARG A 45 28.03 10.58 23.94
CA ARG A 45 27.19 11.79 23.96
C ARG A 45 25.78 11.47 24.45
N GLU A 46 25.66 11.34 25.76
CA GLU A 46 24.41 11.68 26.44
C GLU A 46 24.13 13.17 26.18
N LEU A 47 23.17 13.43 25.31
CA LEU A 47 22.49 14.71 25.24
C LEU A 47 21.00 14.45 25.39
N THR A 48 20.57 14.60 26.63
CA THR A 48 19.52 15.56 26.99
C THR A 48 18.26 15.51 26.13
N LYS A 49 17.17 15.05 26.76
CA LYS A 49 15.86 15.73 26.73
C LYS A 49 16.05 17.20 26.40
N SER A 50 15.77 17.56 25.15
CA SER A 50 15.48 18.93 24.77
C SER A 50 14.04 18.92 24.31
N SER A 51 13.17 19.07 25.30
CA SER A 51 11.92 19.77 25.13
C SER A 51 12.20 21.04 24.33
N SER A 52 11.75 21.07 23.10
CA SER A 52 11.10 22.26 22.57
C SER A 52 9.64 21.86 22.56
N ASP A 53 8.83 22.27 23.54
CA ASP A 53 8.32 23.64 23.64
C ASP A 53 8.14 24.27 22.26
N GLN A 54 7.42 23.54 21.41
CA GLN A 54 6.41 24.16 20.59
C GLN A 54 5.09 23.88 21.29
N ASP A 55 4.84 24.65 22.35
CA ASP A 55 3.50 24.92 22.89
C ASP A 55 2.71 25.77 21.87
N GLN A 56 2.69 25.32 20.62
CA GLN A 56 1.53 25.55 19.78
C GLN A 56 0.53 24.56 20.31
N THR A 57 -0.59 25.07 20.83
CA THR A 57 -1.76 24.29 21.22
C THR A 57 -2.14 23.38 20.05
N LYS A 58 -1.50 22.21 19.97
CA LYS A 58 -1.67 21.29 18.87
C LYS A 58 -3.10 20.81 19.03
N PRO A 59 -3.98 21.05 18.05
CA PRO A 59 -5.37 20.67 18.19
C PRO A 59 -5.41 19.17 18.51
N PRO A 60 -6.34 18.76 19.41
CA PRO A 60 -6.45 17.38 19.85
C PRO A 60 -6.49 16.45 18.64
N PRO A 61 -5.93 15.24 18.76
CA PRO A 61 -5.93 14.31 17.64
C PRO A 61 -7.39 14.08 17.20
N PRO A 62 -7.67 14.15 15.89
CA PRO A 62 -9.00 13.91 15.37
C PRO A 62 -9.54 12.53 15.77
N THR A 63 -10.86 12.48 15.90
CA THR A 63 -11.62 11.31 16.35
C THR A 63 -12.51 10.76 15.23
N LEU A 64 -13.18 9.63 15.47
CA LEU A 64 -14.12 9.06 14.51
C LEU A 64 -15.31 9.98 14.22
N ASP A 65 -15.81 10.71 15.22
CA ASP A 65 -16.88 11.69 15.05
C ASP A 65 -16.48 12.82 14.09
N ASP A 66 -15.18 13.16 14.07
CA ASP A 66 -14.65 14.17 13.16
C ASP A 66 -14.64 13.64 11.72
N VAL A 67 -14.43 12.34 11.50
CA VAL A 67 -14.51 11.68 10.19
C VAL A 67 -15.93 11.75 9.61
N GLU A 68 -16.95 11.59 10.45
CA GLU A 68 -18.35 11.66 10.00
C GLU A 68 -18.75 13.06 9.53
N LYS A 69 -18.14 14.10 10.12
CA LYS A 69 -18.41 15.51 9.82
C LYS A 69 -17.62 16.05 8.63
N ILE A 70 -16.68 15.27 8.07
CA ILE A 70 -15.89 15.68 6.91
C ILE A 70 -16.82 15.87 5.70
N ASP A 71 -16.80 17.07 5.12
CA ASP A 71 -17.38 17.30 3.79
C ASP A 71 -16.50 16.63 2.74
N VAL A 72 -17.02 15.66 2.00
CA VAL A 72 -16.25 14.87 1.02
C VAL A 72 -15.72 15.72 -0.14
N LYS A 73 -16.41 16.83 -0.48
CA LYS A 73 -16.13 17.59 -1.70
C LYS A 73 -15.00 18.61 -1.58
N SER A 74 -14.72 19.10 -0.37
CA SER A 74 -13.71 20.14 -0.13
C SER A 74 -12.99 20.07 1.24
N PRO A 75 -12.60 18.90 1.78
CA PRO A 75 -12.03 18.85 3.13
C PRO A 75 -10.50 18.92 3.16
N ASP A 76 -9.98 19.42 4.28
CA ASP A 76 -8.59 19.24 4.65
C ASP A 76 -8.39 17.88 5.35
N PHE A 77 -7.99 16.86 4.60
CA PHE A 77 -7.65 15.53 5.15
C PHE A 77 -6.28 15.49 5.85
N SER A 78 -5.45 16.54 5.72
CA SER A 78 -4.07 16.51 6.25
C SER A 78 -4.02 16.35 7.77
N ALA A 79 -5.03 16.88 8.47
CA ALA A 79 -5.17 16.75 9.93
C ALA A 79 -5.27 15.29 10.39
N PHE A 80 -5.87 14.41 9.57
CA PHE A 80 -6.04 12.98 9.86
C PHE A 80 -4.80 12.16 9.49
N MET A 81 -3.85 12.71 8.73
CA MET A 81 -2.62 12.02 8.29
C MET A 81 -1.42 12.28 9.21
N ARG A 82 -1.63 12.99 10.33
CA ARG A 82 -0.56 13.25 11.31
C ARG A 82 -0.17 11.94 12.02
N PRO A 83 1.12 11.79 12.41
CA PRO A 83 1.61 10.55 13.04
C PRO A 83 1.03 10.27 14.43
N ASP A 84 0.39 11.25 15.06
CA ASP A 84 -0.24 11.15 16.38
C ASP A 84 -1.73 10.78 16.34
N VAL A 85 -2.29 10.50 15.15
CA VAL A 85 -3.68 10.08 14.96
C VAL A 85 -3.80 8.57 15.07
N ASP A 86 -4.85 8.07 15.74
CA ASP A 86 -5.16 6.65 15.82
C ASP A 86 -5.29 6.04 14.40
N PRO A 87 -4.58 4.94 14.08
CA PRO A 87 -4.67 4.27 12.79
C PRO A 87 -6.10 3.96 12.32
N LEU A 88 -7.02 3.65 13.23
CA LEU A 88 -8.43 3.40 12.90
C LEU A 88 -9.12 4.66 12.36
N VAL A 89 -8.82 5.81 12.95
CA VAL A 89 -9.34 7.11 12.49
C VAL A 89 -8.74 7.48 11.14
N GLN A 90 -7.44 7.24 10.93
CA GLN A 90 -6.79 7.47 9.63
C GLN A 90 -7.43 6.63 8.52
N GLN A 91 -7.65 5.34 8.79
CA GLN A 91 -8.30 4.43 7.84
C GLN A 91 -9.74 4.86 7.52
N ALA A 92 -10.49 5.28 8.53
CA ALA A 92 -11.86 5.78 8.34
C ALA A 92 -11.88 7.05 7.48
N ALA A 93 -10.97 8.00 7.73
CA ALA A 93 -10.83 9.23 6.94
C ALA A 93 -10.49 8.93 5.47
N LEU A 94 -9.53 8.05 5.21
CA LEU A 94 -9.17 7.64 3.84
C LEU A 94 -10.33 6.94 3.13
N LYS A 95 -11.04 6.05 3.82
CA LYS A 95 -12.21 5.38 3.26
C LYS A 95 -13.30 6.39 2.89
N LYS A 96 -13.47 7.45 3.69
CA LYS A 96 -14.41 8.54 3.41
C LYS A 96 -13.95 9.38 2.22
N MET A 97 -12.65 9.70 2.11
CA MET A 97 -12.06 10.42 0.97
C MET A 97 -12.34 9.71 -0.35
N PHE A 98 -12.01 8.42 -0.45
CA PHE A 98 -12.20 7.64 -1.68
C PHE A 98 -13.65 7.21 -1.95
N SER A 99 -14.61 7.66 -1.12
CA SER A 99 -16.03 7.43 -1.41
C SER A 99 -16.60 8.41 -2.43
N ASP A 100 -15.89 9.49 -2.76
CA ASP A 100 -16.33 10.43 -3.79
C ASP A 100 -16.35 9.75 -5.18
N PRO A 101 -17.49 9.79 -5.91
CA PRO A 101 -17.58 9.25 -7.26
C PRO A 101 -16.56 9.82 -8.24
N HIS A 102 -16.05 11.04 -8.01
CA HIS A 102 -15.05 11.65 -8.88
C HIS A 102 -13.75 10.83 -8.96
N PHE A 103 -13.36 10.13 -7.89
CA PHE A 103 -12.20 9.22 -7.90
C PHE A 103 -12.44 7.93 -8.69
N ASN A 104 -13.69 7.62 -9.01
CA ASN A 104 -14.06 6.45 -9.81
C ASN A 104 -14.17 6.78 -11.31
N VAL A 105 -13.96 8.05 -11.68
CA VAL A 105 -13.93 8.48 -13.08
C VAL A 105 -12.51 8.35 -13.59
N MET A 106 -12.38 7.64 -14.70
CA MET A 106 -11.14 7.44 -15.41
C MET A 106 -10.66 8.76 -16.03
N ASP A 107 -9.40 9.12 -15.83
CA ASP A 107 -8.83 10.40 -16.28
C ASP A 107 -8.63 10.49 -17.81
N GLY A 108 -8.59 9.34 -18.49
CA GLY A 108 -8.35 9.23 -19.94
C GLY A 108 -6.93 9.57 -20.37
N LEU A 109 -5.97 9.64 -19.42
CA LEU A 109 -4.57 9.94 -19.72
C LEU A 109 -3.71 8.68 -19.92
N ASP A 110 -4.24 7.51 -19.55
CA ASP A 110 -3.59 6.24 -19.85
C ASP A 110 -3.58 6.01 -21.37
N ILE A 111 -2.39 5.89 -21.94
CA ILE A 111 -2.20 5.64 -23.37
C ILE A 111 -2.73 4.27 -23.82
N TYR A 112 -3.18 3.39 -22.92
CA TYR A 112 -3.71 2.08 -23.24
C TYR A 112 -5.16 1.86 -22.81
N ILE A 113 -5.93 2.92 -22.51
CA ILE A 113 -7.37 2.71 -22.26
C ILE A 113 -8.13 2.25 -23.49
N ASP A 114 -7.73 2.78 -24.64
CA ASP A 114 -8.56 2.69 -25.82
C ASP A 114 -8.53 1.27 -26.40
N ASP A 115 -9.65 0.90 -26.98
CA ASP A 115 -9.79 -0.37 -27.68
C ASP A 115 -9.22 -0.24 -29.10
N TYR A 116 -7.93 -0.52 -29.24
CA TYR A 116 -7.21 -0.50 -30.52
C TYR A 116 -7.67 -1.55 -31.53
N THR A 117 -8.58 -2.45 -31.17
CA THR A 117 -9.21 -3.36 -32.15
C THR A 117 -10.28 -2.65 -32.97
N LYS A 118 -10.81 -1.53 -32.46
CA LYS A 118 -11.74 -0.68 -33.21
C LYS A 118 -10.97 0.17 -34.20
N SER A 119 -11.16 -0.14 -35.48
CA SER A 119 -10.65 0.70 -36.55
C SER A 119 -11.46 2.00 -36.63
N ASP A 120 -10.78 3.14 -36.76
CA ASP A 120 -11.39 4.42 -37.15
C ASP A 120 -11.11 4.68 -38.63
N PRO A 121 -11.98 4.20 -39.56
CA PRO A 121 -11.69 4.26 -40.98
C PRO A 121 -11.83 5.67 -41.55
N ILE A 122 -10.93 6.02 -42.47
CA ILE A 122 -10.97 7.30 -43.18
C ILE A 122 -12.32 7.45 -43.91
N PRO A 123 -13.03 8.59 -43.77
CA PRO A 123 -14.31 8.81 -44.46
C PRO A 123 -14.18 8.70 -45.99
N LEU A 124 -15.19 8.11 -46.64
CA LEU A 124 -15.18 7.86 -48.09
C LEU A 124 -14.95 9.12 -48.93
N ASP A 125 -15.51 10.26 -48.51
CA ASP A 125 -15.32 11.52 -49.24
C ASP A 125 -13.92 12.12 -49.07
N MET A 126 -13.21 11.75 -48.01
CA MET A 126 -11.79 12.06 -47.87
C MET A 126 -10.96 11.11 -48.73
N LEU A 127 -11.27 9.80 -48.72
CA LEU A 127 -10.62 8.80 -49.55
C LEU A 127 -10.69 9.13 -51.06
N LYS A 128 -11.86 9.57 -51.55
CA LYS A 128 -12.04 9.98 -52.97
C LYS A 128 -11.13 11.14 -53.39
N ARG A 129 -10.68 11.97 -52.43
CA ARG A 129 -9.81 13.13 -52.67
C ARG A 129 -8.33 12.79 -52.53
N MET A 130 -7.98 11.60 -52.02
CA MET A 130 -6.58 11.18 -51.89
C MET A 130 -6.06 10.72 -53.26
N GLN A 131 -5.01 11.37 -53.74
CA GLN A 131 -4.33 10.98 -54.98
C GLN A 131 -3.28 9.91 -54.62
N GLN A 132 -3.58 8.63 -54.91
CA GLN A 132 -2.61 7.55 -54.71
C GLN A 132 -1.54 7.63 -55.81
N SER A 133 -0.26 7.55 -55.44
CA SER A 133 0.83 7.46 -56.41
C SER A 133 0.84 6.07 -57.04
N GLU A 134 0.72 5.97 -58.36
CA GLU A 134 1.00 4.73 -59.08
C GLU A 134 2.53 4.56 -59.18
N LEU A 135 3.02 3.39 -58.75
CA LEU A 135 4.43 2.95 -58.87
C LEU A 135 4.64 2.21 -60.19
#